data_AF-A0A9P5GCI4-F1
#
_entry.id   AF-A0A9P5GCI4-F1
#
_cell.length_a   1.000
_cell.length_b   1.000
_cell.length_c   1.000
_cell.angle_alpha   90.00
_cell.angle_beta   90.00
_cell.angle_gamma   90.00
#
_symmetry.space_group_name_H-M   'P 1'
#
loop_
_entity.id
_entity.type
_entity.pdbx_description
1 polymer ?
#
loop_
_entity_poly.entity_id
_entity_poly.type
_entity_poly.pdbx_seq_one_letter_code
_entity_poly.pdbx_strand_id
1 'polypeptide(L)'
;MSQLNPPPVPSTKVVSANGLRILCISELRGKLSQLNVLAAKYNANCIVHSGNFGFFDAGSVARISVKILRQIAVFSPLLDPKTLSNDAEEIKRTLHSSALSELDLFLSGSYRLNVPVYTIYGAAEDLTVIEKFRAGEYKVPNLHIIDETTTHLISTPSGQNIRLFGLGGSLVLHRLFDNGDGVSTIAGSPGVMWTTVLQMGQLIRTARKNFDPTEIRVFVSHPPPAREGLLAQLALSLKADFTISSGLHFIYGSSFNEFSVLPSFDHFKGILAASRAQFMEVWNAVKVQLLELVQSEPKQQQLLMTAIDVFEAMPSTANKPESDAQSESYLENAHKSMWHFNLCDSAYGALVLKIVNGKVATESYSDGFDFKHRLSAPASKPTTQLAATPQPITKTKPNPTSAPAGSLYASPAISSAPTKPSVKPSSAPVQPNAAATNTSTSSEPASKEEKLPGIWIANGQNGEESVKAMFAEQDRPLIKSIVIKENFSQPDRMFALVYFQTPEEVSKAIERVDQTLAGKVSVIRTYEPSTANSWGSKSNGTRTWEKGSSRGARGGYKGRGGPKGRGGSTSGAGSKVTASSSST
;
A
#
# COMPACT_ATOMS: atom_id res chain seq x y z
N MET A 1 -4.66 -67.50 16.56
CA MET A 1 -5.75 -66.52 16.71
C MET A 1 -5.12 -65.16 16.98
N SER A 2 -4.86 -64.37 15.93
CA SER A 2 -4.28 -63.04 16.03
C SER A 2 -5.41 -62.01 16.21
N GLN A 3 -5.40 -61.29 17.33
CA GLN A 3 -6.31 -60.17 17.56
C GLN A 3 -5.95 -59.02 16.61
N LEU A 4 -6.87 -58.70 15.70
CA LEU A 4 -6.82 -57.51 14.86
C LEU A 4 -7.23 -56.30 15.70
N ASN A 5 -6.35 -55.30 15.80
CA ASN A 5 -6.69 -54.01 16.39
C ASN A 5 -7.80 -53.34 15.55
N PRO A 6 -8.79 -52.69 16.19
CA PRO A 6 -9.81 -51.94 15.46
C PRO A 6 -9.18 -50.75 14.73
N PRO A 7 -9.73 -50.35 13.57
CA PRO A 7 -9.23 -49.21 12.81
C PRO A 7 -9.32 -47.92 13.65
N PRO A 8 -8.42 -46.95 13.41
CA PRO A 8 -8.45 -45.68 14.12
C PRO A 8 -9.78 -44.99 13.83
N VAL A 9 -10.56 -44.77 14.89
CA VAL A 9 -11.79 -43.99 14.81
C VAL A 9 -11.40 -42.57 14.39
N PRO A 10 -11.97 -42.02 13.29
CA PRO A 10 -11.71 -40.63 12.94
C PRO A 10 -12.11 -39.76 14.13
N SER A 11 -11.18 -38.93 14.62
CA SER A 11 -11.44 -38.01 15.70
C SER A 11 -12.54 -37.05 15.28
N THR A 12 -13.77 -37.28 15.74
CA THR A 12 -14.90 -36.39 15.53
C THR A 12 -14.58 -35.07 16.24
N LYS A 13 -14.02 -34.10 15.52
CA LYS A 13 -13.99 -32.71 16.01
C LYS A 13 -15.45 -32.30 16.14
N VAL A 14 -15.89 -32.04 17.37
CA VAL A 14 -17.18 -31.40 17.65
C VAL A 14 -17.13 -30.02 17.01
N VAL A 15 -17.59 -29.90 15.77
CA VAL A 15 -17.82 -28.61 15.13
C VAL A 15 -19.17 -28.15 15.63
N SER A 16 -19.11 -27.15 16.50
CA SER A 16 -20.25 -26.43 17.07
C SER A 16 -21.36 -26.20 16.02
N ALA A 17 -22.61 -26.27 16.44
CA ALA A 17 -23.80 -25.84 15.68
C ALA A 17 -23.76 -24.37 15.17
N ASN A 18 -22.64 -23.65 15.38
CA ASN A 18 -22.45 -22.23 15.15
C ASN A 18 -21.70 -21.86 13.85
N GLY A 19 -21.39 -22.83 12.97
CA GLY A 19 -20.73 -22.60 11.67
C GLY A 19 -19.19 -22.45 11.74
N LEU A 20 -18.57 -22.21 10.57
CA LEU A 20 -17.12 -22.05 10.44
C LEU A 20 -16.69 -20.65 10.89
N ARG A 21 -15.63 -20.56 11.69
CA ARG A 21 -15.04 -19.30 12.16
C ARG A 21 -13.60 -19.17 11.66
N ILE A 22 -13.37 -18.19 10.79
CA ILE A 22 -12.06 -17.87 10.25
C ILE A 22 -11.56 -16.61 10.94
N LEU A 23 -10.44 -16.72 11.65
CA LEU A 23 -9.76 -15.56 12.24
C LEU A 23 -8.85 -14.92 11.19
N CYS A 24 -9.04 -13.64 10.92
CA CYS A 24 -8.26 -12.85 9.98
C CYS A 24 -7.43 -11.82 10.77
N ILE A 25 -6.11 -11.89 10.63
CA ILE A 25 -5.14 -11.05 11.35
C ILE A 25 -3.93 -10.70 10.46
N SER A 26 -3.16 -9.68 10.85
CA SER A 26 -1.95 -9.26 10.14
C SER A 26 -0.82 -8.89 11.11
N GLU A 27 0.40 -8.72 10.58
CA GLU A 27 1.51 -8.06 11.28
C GLU A 27 1.95 -8.77 12.58
N LEU A 28 2.06 -10.11 12.57
CA LEU A 28 2.60 -10.88 13.71
C LEU A 28 4.10 -10.69 13.95
N ARG A 29 4.86 -10.39 12.88
CA ARG A 29 6.28 -10.00 12.92
C ARG A 29 7.14 -10.95 13.76
N GLY A 30 6.92 -12.26 13.60
CA GLY A 30 7.71 -13.30 14.24
C GLY A 30 7.18 -13.83 15.57
N LYS A 31 6.18 -13.18 16.20
CA LYS A 31 5.53 -13.69 17.42
C LYS A 31 4.50 -14.77 17.11
N LEU A 32 4.95 -15.88 16.53
CA LEU A 32 4.07 -16.93 15.98
C LEU A 32 3.27 -17.67 17.06
N SER A 33 3.77 -17.79 18.29
CA SER A 33 3.04 -18.37 19.42
C SER A 33 1.71 -17.65 19.70
N GLN A 34 1.61 -16.36 19.36
CA GLN A 34 0.39 -15.56 19.48
C GLN A 34 -0.77 -16.11 18.63
N LEU A 35 -0.48 -16.84 17.54
CA LEU A 35 -1.51 -17.47 16.70
C LEU A 35 -2.41 -18.40 17.51
N ASN A 36 -1.83 -19.23 18.38
CA ASN A 36 -2.60 -20.17 19.21
C ASN A 36 -3.44 -19.44 20.25
N VAL A 37 -2.89 -18.37 20.86
CA VAL A 37 -3.59 -17.53 21.84
C VAL A 37 -4.80 -16.87 21.19
N LEU A 38 -4.61 -16.27 20.02
CA LEU A 38 -5.69 -15.61 19.28
C LEU A 38 -6.72 -16.62 18.76
N ALA A 39 -6.31 -17.78 18.25
CA ALA A 39 -7.22 -18.84 17.83
C ALA A 39 -8.16 -19.27 18.97
N ALA A 40 -7.60 -19.47 20.17
CA ALA A 40 -8.38 -19.82 21.35
C ALA A 40 -9.30 -18.66 21.77
N LYS A 41 -8.78 -17.43 21.86
CA LYS A 41 -9.53 -16.23 22.25
C LYS A 41 -10.78 -16.01 21.38
N TYR A 42 -10.67 -16.24 20.07
CA TYR A 42 -11.75 -15.98 19.11
C TYR A 42 -12.53 -17.23 18.68
N ASN A 43 -12.23 -18.39 19.29
CA ASN A 43 -12.81 -19.70 18.93
C ASN A 43 -12.68 -19.99 17.41
N ALA A 44 -11.49 -19.75 16.86
CA ALA A 44 -11.24 -19.89 15.43
C ALA A 44 -11.06 -21.36 15.04
N ASN A 45 -11.60 -21.75 13.89
CA ASN A 45 -11.35 -23.07 13.30
C ASN A 45 -10.10 -23.08 12.43
N CYS A 46 -9.78 -21.93 11.83
CA CYS A 46 -8.55 -21.67 11.09
C CYS A 46 -8.22 -20.17 11.11
N ILE A 47 -7.01 -19.83 10.66
CA ILE A 47 -6.51 -18.46 10.57
C ILE A 47 -6.18 -18.14 9.11
N VAL A 48 -6.53 -16.93 8.67
CA VAL A 48 -6.01 -16.29 7.46
C VAL A 48 -5.15 -15.10 7.87
N HIS A 49 -3.88 -15.09 7.47
CA HIS A 49 -2.94 -14.04 7.83
C HIS A 49 -2.38 -13.30 6.61
N SER A 50 -2.51 -11.97 6.60
CA SER A 50 -2.25 -11.13 5.41
C SER A 50 -0.81 -10.57 5.32
N GLY A 51 0.18 -11.30 5.85
CA GLY A 51 1.61 -11.01 5.68
C GLY A 51 2.27 -10.23 6.83
N ASN A 52 3.60 -10.07 6.75
CA ASN A 52 4.50 -9.73 7.86
C ASN A 52 4.33 -10.74 9.01
N PHE A 53 4.40 -12.02 8.64
CA PHE A 53 4.27 -13.17 9.50
C PHE A 53 5.53 -13.35 10.36
N GLY A 54 6.71 -13.06 9.80
CA GLY A 54 8.01 -13.25 10.44
C GLY A 54 8.70 -14.53 9.96
N PHE A 55 8.79 -14.70 8.65
CA PHE A 55 9.60 -15.71 7.98
C PHE A 55 11.08 -15.34 8.08
N PHE A 56 11.63 -15.47 9.29
CA PHE A 56 13.05 -15.33 9.59
C PHE A 56 13.56 -16.59 10.26
N ASP A 57 14.68 -17.13 9.78
CA ASP A 57 15.39 -18.26 10.38
C ASP A 57 16.68 -17.79 11.05
N ALA A 58 17.41 -18.70 11.71
CA ALA A 58 18.68 -18.38 12.36
C ALA A 58 19.74 -17.72 11.44
N GLY A 59 19.64 -17.89 10.11
CA GLY A 59 20.54 -17.25 9.16
C GLY A 59 20.10 -15.87 8.68
N SER A 60 18.85 -15.46 8.95
CA SER A 60 18.27 -14.22 8.42
C SER A 60 19.03 -12.97 8.86
N VAL A 61 19.40 -12.87 10.15
CA VAL A 61 20.14 -11.71 10.68
C VAL A 61 21.44 -11.46 9.91
N ALA A 62 22.15 -12.53 9.52
CA ALA A 62 23.38 -12.43 8.74
C ALA A 62 23.14 -11.95 7.30
N ARG A 63 22.07 -12.46 6.65
CA ARG A 63 21.73 -12.14 5.25
C ARG A 63 21.18 -10.72 5.07
N ILE A 64 20.37 -10.25 6.02
CA ILE A 64 19.69 -8.95 5.90
C ILE A 64 20.72 -7.81 5.96
N SER A 65 20.55 -6.81 5.08
CA SER A 65 21.39 -5.62 5.10
C SER A 65 21.17 -4.81 6.39
N VAL A 66 22.22 -4.16 6.87
CA VAL A 66 22.25 -3.49 8.18
C VAL A 66 21.15 -2.43 8.31
N LYS A 67 20.90 -1.64 7.26
CA LYS A 67 19.84 -0.62 7.24
C LYS A 67 18.43 -1.22 7.38
N ILE A 68 18.17 -2.33 6.68
CA ILE A 68 16.87 -3.02 6.71
C ILE A 68 16.70 -3.77 8.04
N LEU A 69 17.75 -4.41 8.53
CA LEU A 69 17.73 -5.14 9.79
C LEU A 69 17.28 -4.24 10.96
N ARG A 70 17.82 -3.02 11.04
CA ARG A 70 17.40 -2.05 12.05
C ARG A 70 15.90 -1.74 11.96
N GLN A 71 15.36 -1.55 10.75
CA GLN A 71 13.93 -1.28 10.58
C GLN A 71 13.09 -2.46 11.07
N ILE A 72 13.45 -3.68 10.69
CA ILE A 72 12.74 -4.89 11.14
C ILE A 72 12.82 -5.03 12.66
N ALA A 73 14.01 -4.86 13.24
CA ALA A 73 14.23 -5.01 14.69
C ALA A 73 13.42 -4.00 15.52
N VAL A 74 13.38 -2.72 15.11
CA VAL A 74 12.65 -1.66 15.83
C VAL A 74 11.15 -1.94 15.93
N PHE A 75 10.58 -2.61 14.95
CA PHE A 75 9.15 -2.95 14.95
C PHE A 75 8.87 -4.41 15.32
N SER A 76 9.86 -5.17 15.78
CA SER A 76 9.65 -6.54 16.21
C SER A 76 8.99 -6.58 17.59
N PRO A 77 7.87 -7.32 17.76
CA PRO A 77 7.25 -7.54 19.07
C PRO A 77 8.08 -8.44 20.00
N LEU A 78 9.17 -9.04 19.49
CA LEU A 78 10.09 -9.87 20.26
C LEU A 78 11.22 -9.05 20.91
N LEU A 79 11.34 -7.78 20.55
CA LEU A 79 12.45 -6.92 20.95
C LEU A 79 11.91 -5.65 21.63
N ASP A 80 12.64 -5.16 22.64
CA ASP A 80 12.36 -3.83 23.20
C ASP A 80 13.14 -2.78 22.39
N PRO A 81 12.47 -1.90 21.62
CA PRO A 81 13.15 -0.90 20.80
C PRO A 81 13.99 0.07 21.62
N LYS A 82 13.73 0.23 22.92
CA LYS A 82 14.55 1.08 23.82
C LYS A 82 15.92 0.49 24.13
N THR A 83 16.07 -0.82 23.97
CA THR A 83 17.32 -1.54 24.24
C THR A 83 18.17 -1.72 22.99
N LEU A 84 17.63 -1.45 21.81
CA LEU A 84 18.36 -1.54 20.55
C LEU A 84 19.34 -0.38 20.41
N SER A 85 20.56 -0.69 19.95
CA SER A 85 21.55 0.34 19.62
C SER A 85 21.04 1.26 18.51
N ASN A 86 21.46 2.52 18.55
CA ASN A 86 21.23 3.43 17.43
C ASN A 86 22.15 3.12 16.24
N ASP A 87 23.29 2.47 16.48
CA ASP A 87 24.18 1.98 15.44
C ASP A 87 23.66 0.67 14.85
N ALA A 88 23.36 0.70 13.56
CA ALA A 88 22.82 -0.45 12.85
C ALA A 88 23.86 -1.59 12.74
N GLU A 89 25.15 -1.28 12.67
CA GLU A 89 26.22 -2.30 12.65
C GLU A 89 26.33 -3.01 14.00
N GLU A 90 26.16 -2.27 15.09
CA GLU A 90 26.09 -2.85 16.42
C GLU A 90 24.87 -3.76 16.60
N ILE A 91 23.70 -3.36 16.08
CA ILE A 91 22.53 -4.25 16.03
C ILE A 91 22.89 -5.56 15.32
N LYS A 92 23.50 -5.49 14.13
CA LYS A 92 23.84 -6.70 13.37
C LYS A 92 24.81 -7.64 14.10
N ARG A 93 25.76 -7.09 14.88
CA ARG A 93 26.71 -7.88 15.67
C ARG A 93 26.11 -8.49 16.93
N THR A 94 25.19 -7.78 17.58
CA THR A 94 24.69 -8.14 18.93
C THR A 94 23.37 -8.91 18.89
N LEU A 95 22.58 -8.73 17.82
CA LEU A 95 21.30 -9.37 17.70
C LEU A 95 21.46 -10.89 17.53
N HIS A 96 20.82 -11.66 18.41
CA HIS A 96 20.82 -13.11 18.31
C HIS A 96 20.15 -13.58 17.01
N SER A 97 20.61 -14.72 16.48
CA SER A 97 20.14 -15.30 15.21
C SER A 97 18.63 -15.54 15.17
N SER A 98 18.02 -15.95 16.29
CA SER A 98 16.58 -16.22 16.42
C SER A 98 15.78 -15.02 16.95
N ALA A 99 16.37 -13.84 17.04
CA ALA A 99 15.75 -12.68 17.68
C ALA A 99 14.55 -12.11 16.89
N LEU A 100 14.51 -12.36 15.57
CA LEU A 100 13.49 -11.79 14.68
C LEU A 100 12.23 -12.64 14.58
N SER A 101 12.26 -13.91 14.96
CA SER A 101 11.11 -14.81 14.85
C SER A 101 11.20 -16.05 15.73
N GLU A 102 10.04 -16.54 16.15
CA GLU A 102 9.88 -17.84 16.79
C GLU A 102 9.86 -19.01 15.79
N LEU A 103 10.04 -18.76 14.48
CA LEU A 103 9.91 -19.76 13.41
C LEU A 103 10.73 -21.03 13.65
N ASP A 104 11.98 -20.91 14.11
CA ASP A 104 12.85 -22.08 14.38
C ASP A 104 12.26 -23.02 15.45
N LEU A 105 11.46 -22.50 16.39
CA LEU A 105 10.76 -23.31 17.38
C LEU A 105 9.63 -24.14 16.74
N PHE A 106 8.98 -23.62 15.69
CA PHE A 106 7.97 -24.34 14.94
C PHE A 106 8.59 -25.36 13.97
N LEU A 107 9.68 -24.99 13.30
CA LEU A 107 10.44 -25.87 12.42
C LEU A 107 11.02 -27.08 13.19
N SER A 108 11.64 -26.83 14.34
CA SER A 108 12.30 -27.86 15.14
C SER A 108 11.34 -28.89 15.73
N GLY A 109 10.13 -28.48 16.09
CA GLY A 109 9.26 -29.38 16.82
C GLY A 109 8.63 -28.81 18.09
N SER A 110 9.33 -27.83 18.65
CA SER A 110 9.09 -27.35 20.01
C SER A 110 7.73 -26.69 20.14
N TYR A 111 7.34 -25.90 19.15
CA TYR A 111 6.01 -25.28 19.04
C TYR A 111 5.18 -25.88 17.90
N ARG A 112 3.86 -25.74 18.01
CA ARG A 112 2.87 -26.27 17.07
C ARG A 112 1.76 -25.27 16.84
N LEU A 113 1.17 -25.28 15.65
CA LEU A 113 -0.04 -24.53 15.34
C LEU A 113 -1.27 -25.41 15.63
N ASN A 114 -2.16 -24.94 16.50
CA ASN A 114 -3.32 -25.70 16.97
C ASN A 114 -4.43 -25.81 15.92
N VAL A 115 -4.48 -24.85 15.00
CA VAL A 115 -5.44 -24.77 13.90
C VAL A 115 -4.70 -24.53 12.58
N PRO A 116 -5.29 -24.86 11.42
CA PRO A 116 -4.74 -24.48 10.12
C PRO A 116 -4.54 -22.98 10.02
N VAL A 117 -3.35 -22.56 9.57
CA VAL A 117 -2.98 -21.17 9.32
C VAL A 117 -2.65 -21.02 7.85
N TYR A 118 -3.42 -20.21 7.15
CA TYR A 118 -3.22 -19.85 5.76
C TYR A 118 -2.62 -18.46 5.70
N THR A 119 -1.44 -18.29 5.12
CA THR A 119 -0.76 -17.00 5.15
C THR A 119 -0.03 -16.68 3.86
N ILE A 120 -0.02 -15.40 3.48
CA ILE A 120 0.92 -14.84 2.51
C ILE A 120 2.17 -14.32 3.25
N TYR A 121 3.28 -14.13 2.55
CA TYR A 121 4.40 -13.33 3.05
C TYR A 121 4.11 -11.83 2.90
N GLY A 122 4.70 -11.00 3.77
CA GLY A 122 4.57 -9.54 3.70
C GLY A 122 5.71 -8.85 2.98
N ALA A 123 5.87 -7.55 3.26
CA ALA A 123 6.93 -6.71 2.68
C ALA A 123 8.26 -6.82 3.43
N ALA A 124 8.24 -7.17 4.72
CA ALA A 124 9.42 -7.25 5.57
C ALA A 124 9.65 -8.69 6.02
N GLU A 125 10.24 -9.49 5.13
CA GLU A 125 10.42 -10.93 5.27
C GLU A 125 11.72 -11.37 4.58
N ASP A 126 12.23 -12.56 4.89
CA ASP A 126 13.41 -13.09 4.24
C ASP A 126 13.05 -14.01 3.06
N LEU A 127 13.33 -13.53 1.84
CA LEU A 127 13.12 -14.28 0.59
C LEU A 127 13.65 -15.71 0.67
N THR A 128 14.86 -15.91 1.18
CA THR A 128 15.48 -17.24 1.23
C THR A 128 14.66 -18.21 2.08
N VAL A 129 14.03 -17.74 3.15
CA VAL A 129 13.18 -18.58 4.01
C VAL A 129 11.90 -18.97 3.28
N ILE A 130 11.28 -18.06 2.54
CA ILE A 130 10.09 -18.36 1.73
C ILE A 130 10.43 -19.39 0.64
N GLU A 131 11.56 -19.23 -0.02
CA GLU A 131 12.01 -20.18 -1.06
C GLU A 131 12.27 -21.58 -0.49
N LYS A 132 12.81 -21.70 0.72
CA LYS A 132 12.94 -22.99 1.42
C LYS A 132 11.59 -23.65 1.70
N PHE A 133 10.57 -22.88 2.08
CA PHE A 133 9.21 -23.42 2.21
C PHE A 133 8.66 -23.87 0.85
N ARG A 134 8.85 -23.07 -0.21
CA ARG A 134 8.42 -23.41 -1.57
C ARG A 134 9.11 -24.66 -2.12
N ALA A 135 10.39 -24.83 -1.82
CA ALA A 135 11.17 -26.02 -2.18
C ALA A 135 10.82 -27.25 -1.31
N GLY A 136 10.05 -27.08 -0.24
CA GLY A 136 9.71 -28.14 0.71
C GLY A 136 10.84 -28.50 1.69
N GLU A 137 11.93 -27.72 1.71
CA GLU A 137 13.00 -27.85 2.70
C GLU A 137 12.47 -27.50 4.11
N TYR A 138 11.65 -26.45 4.20
CA TYR A 138 10.98 -26.07 5.43
C TYR A 138 9.52 -26.52 5.44
N LYS A 139 9.10 -27.06 6.58
CA LYS A 139 7.73 -27.50 6.80
C LYS A 139 7.32 -27.30 8.25
N VAL A 140 6.19 -26.65 8.46
CA VAL A 140 5.52 -26.53 9.75
C VAL A 140 4.14 -27.17 9.62
N PRO A 141 3.78 -28.16 10.46
CA PRO A 141 2.43 -28.72 10.45
C PRO A 141 1.36 -27.64 10.64
N ASN A 142 0.26 -27.73 9.88
CA ASN A 142 -0.84 -26.76 9.83
C ASN A 142 -0.48 -25.37 9.27
N LEU A 143 0.75 -25.13 8.81
CA LEU A 143 1.09 -23.89 8.10
C LEU A 143 0.92 -24.09 6.59
N HIS A 144 0.14 -23.22 5.96
CA HIS A 144 -0.14 -23.21 4.54
C HIS A 144 0.23 -21.83 3.97
N ILE A 145 1.31 -21.77 3.21
CA ILE A 145 1.71 -20.55 2.52
C ILE A 145 0.91 -20.44 1.23
N ILE A 146 0.16 -19.36 1.09
CA ILE A 146 -0.58 -19.02 -0.12
C ILE A 146 0.25 -18.01 -0.91
N ASP A 147 0.53 -18.34 -2.16
CA ASP A 147 1.28 -17.48 -3.07
C ASP A 147 0.66 -17.52 -4.47
N GLU A 148 1.31 -16.89 -5.46
CA GLU A 148 0.77 -16.82 -6.82
C GLU A 148 0.55 -18.18 -7.50
N THR A 149 1.25 -19.22 -7.04
CA THR A 149 1.22 -20.58 -7.61
C THR A 149 0.21 -21.49 -6.93
N THR A 150 -0.24 -21.14 -5.71
CA THR A 150 -1.10 -21.99 -4.89
C THR A 150 -2.46 -21.36 -4.63
N THR A 151 -3.44 -22.21 -4.31
CA THR A 151 -4.75 -21.81 -3.83
C THR A 151 -5.24 -22.83 -2.84
N HIS A 152 -5.97 -22.38 -1.82
CA HIS A 152 -6.48 -23.26 -0.77
C HIS A 152 -7.99 -23.20 -0.70
N LEU A 153 -8.60 -24.39 -0.61
CA LEU A 153 -10.04 -24.52 -0.44
C LEU A 153 -10.35 -24.84 1.02
N ILE A 154 -11.19 -24.02 1.64
CA ILE A 154 -11.71 -24.24 2.98
C ILE A 154 -13.18 -24.62 2.84
N SER A 155 -13.49 -25.87 3.16
CA SER A 155 -14.88 -26.37 3.14
C SER A 155 -15.60 -26.01 4.43
N THR A 156 -16.81 -25.49 4.30
CA THR A 156 -17.69 -25.20 5.44
C THR A 156 -18.58 -26.42 5.73
N PRO A 157 -19.04 -26.62 6.98
CA PRO A 157 -20.00 -27.68 7.30
C PRO A 157 -21.31 -27.59 6.53
N SER A 158 -21.71 -26.40 6.06
CA SER A 158 -22.93 -26.18 5.27
C SER A 158 -22.75 -26.42 3.76
N GLY A 159 -21.59 -26.94 3.35
CA GLY A 159 -21.30 -27.34 1.97
C GLY A 159 -20.80 -26.21 1.06
N GLN A 160 -20.76 -24.96 1.52
CA GLN A 160 -20.12 -23.88 0.77
C GLN A 160 -18.60 -23.98 0.92
N ASN A 161 -17.89 -23.66 -0.17
CA ASN A 161 -16.43 -23.66 -0.19
C ASN A 161 -15.90 -22.24 -0.31
N ILE A 162 -14.81 -21.96 0.40
CA ILE A 162 -14.11 -20.68 0.38
C ILE A 162 -12.74 -20.92 -0.25
N ARG A 163 -12.48 -20.30 -1.40
CA ARG A 163 -11.20 -20.38 -2.09
C ARG A 163 -10.34 -19.17 -1.78
N LEU A 164 -9.15 -19.43 -1.27
CA LEU A 164 -8.14 -18.43 -0.97
C LEU A 164 -7.15 -18.29 -2.13
N PHE A 165 -6.87 -17.05 -2.49
CA PHE A 165 -5.82 -16.62 -3.42
C PHE A 165 -4.85 -15.71 -2.69
N GLY A 166 -3.55 -15.80 -2.97
CA GLY A 166 -2.52 -15.07 -2.22
C GLY A 166 -1.58 -14.27 -3.12
N LEU A 167 -1.27 -13.05 -2.71
CA LEU A 167 -0.18 -12.26 -3.29
C LEU A 167 0.59 -11.51 -2.20
N GLY A 168 1.82 -11.94 -1.94
CA GLY A 168 2.68 -11.34 -0.93
C GLY A 168 3.54 -10.19 -1.47
N GLY A 169 4.24 -9.54 -0.55
CA GLY A 169 5.16 -8.43 -0.84
C GLY A 169 4.46 -7.08 -1.00
N SER A 170 5.27 -6.02 -1.00
CA SER A 170 4.83 -4.65 -1.29
C SER A 170 4.60 -4.42 -2.78
N LEU A 171 3.65 -3.55 -3.14
CA LEU A 171 3.50 -3.10 -4.53
C LEU A 171 4.40 -1.88 -4.77
N VAL A 172 5.44 -2.04 -5.58
CA VAL A 172 6.40 -0.97 -5.89
C VAL A 172 6.50 -0.81 -7.41
N LEU A 173 5.94 0.27 -7.94
CA LEU A 173 5.74 0.44 -9.38
C LEU A 173 7.03 0.28 -10.20
N HIS A 174 8.15 0.87 -9.76
CA HIS A 174 9.44 0.78 -10.45
C HIS A 174 10.15 -0.58 -10.31
N ARG A 175 9.63 -1.50 -9.48
CA ARG A 175 10.14 -2.87 -9.32
C ARG A 175 9.21 -3.93 -9.90
N LEU A 176 8.15 -3.53 -10.61
CA LEU A 176 7.16 -4.45 -11.17
C LEU A 176 7.74 -5.51 -12.11
N PHE A 177 8.88 -5.22 -12.74
CA PHE A 177 9.57 -6.10 -13.67
C PHE A 177 10.96 -6.54 -13.18
N ASP A 178 11.22 -6.37 -11.87
CA ASP A 178 12.48 -6.73 -11.22
C ASP A 178 12.21 -7.85 -10.21
N ASN A 179 12.83 -9.03 -10.39
CA ASN A 179 12.67 -10.14 -9.44
C ASN A 179 13.64 -10.08 -8.24
N GLY A 180 14.59 -9.13 -8.25
CA GLY A 180 15.61 -9.03 -7.21
C GLY A 180 16.50 -10.26 -7.16
N ASP A 181 16.65 -10.82 -5.96
CA ASP A 181 17.44 -12.02 -5.70
C ASP A 181 16.62 -13.32 -5.87
N GLY A 182 15.34 -13.22 -6.24
CA GLY A 182 14.42 -14.36 -6.38
C GLY A 182 14.80 -15.27 -7.53
N VAL A 183 14.87 -16.58 -7.27
CA VAL A 183 15.18 -17.59 -8.32
C VAL A 183 13.92 -18.18 -8.98
N SER A 184 12.74 -17.83 -8.47
CA SER A 184 11.44 -18.26 -9.00
C SER A 184 10.56 -17.04 -9.35
N THR A 185 9.23 -17.18 -9.26
CA THR A 185 8.32 -16.05 -9.45
C THR A 185 8.26 -15.12 -8.24
N ILE A 186 8.58 -15.58 -7.02
CA ILE A 186 8.63 -14.69 -5.85
C ILE A 186 9.77 -13.70 -6.02
N ALA A 187 9.49 -12.42 -5.84
CA ALA A 187 10.48 -11.37 -5.90
C ALA A 187 10.83 -10.83 -4.52
N GLY A 188 12.09 -10.46 -4.34
CA GLY A 188 12.57 -9.92 -3.08
C GLY A 188 14.09 -9.94 -2.96
N SER A 189 14.51 -9.47 -1.79
CA SER A 189 15.83 -9.66 -1.22
C SER A 189 15.64 -9.97 0.27
N PRO A 190 16.65 -10.52 0.98
CA PRO A 190 16.54 -10.74 2.42
C PRO A 190 16.11 -9.48 3.19
N GLY A 191 14.92 -9.53 3.79
CA GLY A 191 14.32 -8.44 4.58
C GLY A 191 13.42 -7.48 3.79
N VAL A 192 13.35 -7.58 2.46
CA VAL A 192 12.51 -6.72 1.61
C VAL A 192 11.88 -7.53 0.48
N MET A 193 10.57 -7.67 0.49
CA MET A 193 9.82 -8.40 -0.55
C MET A 193 8.84 -7.48 -1.27
N TRP A 194 8.68 -7.71 -2.57
CA TRP A 194 7.76 -6.96 -3.42
C TRP A 194 7.07 -7.87 -4.42
N THR A 195 6.01 -7.35 -5.02
CA THR A 195 5.20 -8.03 -6.02
C THR A 195 5.66 -7.67 -7.43
N THR A 196 5.74 -8.66 -8.32
CA THR A 196 6.04 -8.44 -9.75
C THR A 196 4.89 -8.83 -10.67
N VAL A 197 4.98 -8.38 -11.92
CA VAL A 197 4.02 -8.70 -12.99
C VAL A 197 4.02 -10.20 -13.32
N LEU A 198 5.16 -10.88 -13.18
CA LEU A 198 5.23 -12.34 -13.32
C LEU A 198 4.34 -13.04 -12.29
N GLN A 199 4.34 -12.56 -11.04
CA GLN A 199 3.47 -13.11 -9.99
C GLN A 199 2.00 -12.83 -10.27
N MET A 200 1.67 -11.62 -10.71
CA MET A 200 0.30 -11.27 -11.07
C MET A 200 -0.22 -12.16 -12.21
N GLY A 201 0.60 -12.38 -13.25
CA GLY A 201 0.27 -13.27 -14.36
C GLY A 201 0.07 -14.71 -13.92
N GLN A 202 0.95 -15.21 -13.04
CA GLN A 202 0.83 -16.54 -12.46
C GLN A 202 -0.45 -16.69 -11.64
N LEU A 203 -0.78 -15.71 -10.80
CA LEU A 203 -1.98 -15.72 -9.97
C LEU A 203 -3.27 -15.70 -10.82
N ILE A 204 -3.32 -14.90 -11.88
CA ILE A 204 -4.44 -14.89 -12.84
C ILE A 204 -4.66 -16.29 -13.43
N ARG A 205 -3.58 -16.98 -13.83
CA ARG A 205 -3.67 -18.35 -14.37
C ARG A 205 -4.13 -19.35 -13.33
N THR A 206 -3.59 -19.27 -12.10
CA THR A 206 -4.01 -20.10 -10.97
C THR A 206 -5.52 -19.93 -10.73
N ALA A 207 -6.01 -18.69 -10.69
CA ALA A 207 -7.43 -18.41 -10.49
C ALA A 207 -8.35 -18.89 -11.62
N ARG A 208 -7.90 -18.79 -12.88
CA ARG A 208 -8.64 -19.30 -14.06
C ARG A 208 -8.70 -20.83 -14.08
N LYS A 209 -7.57 -21.48 -13.78
CA LYS A 209 -7.49 -22.95 -13.74
C LYS A 209 -8.39 -23.56 -12.65
N ASN A 210 -8.56 -22.83 -11.56
CA ASN A 210 -9.35 -23.24 -10.40
C ASN A 210 -10.66 -22.44 -10.27
N PHE A 211 -11.27 -22.07 -11.41
CA PHE A 211 -12.55 -21.36 -11.39
C PHE A 211 -13.71 -22.31 -11.14
N ASP A 212 -14.44 -22.07 -10.06
CA ASP A 212 -15.73 -22.65 -9.77
C ASP A 212 -16.65 -21.50 -9.31
N PRO A 213 -17.78 -21.26 -9.99
CA PRO A 213 -18.69 -20.15 -9.67
C PRO A 213 -19.51 -20.37 -8.39
N THR A 214 -19.47 -21.56 -7.78
CA THR A 214 -20.20 -21.87 -6.54
C THR A 214 -19.40 -21.54 -5.28
N GLU A 215 -18.12 -21.23 -5.43
CA GLU A 215 -17.20 -20.94 -4.34
C GLU A 215 -17.17 -19.45 -4.00
N ILE A 216 -17.01 -19.14 -2.72
CA ILE A 216 -16.69 -17.79 -2.24
C ILE A 216 -15.20 -17.56 -2.47
N ARG A 217 -14.83 -16.51 -3.19
CA ARG A 217 -13.45 -16.25 -3.62
C ARG A 217 -12.85 -15.11 -2.83
N VAL A 218 -11.80 -15.40 -2.08
CA VAL A 218 -11.12 -14.44 -1.20
C VAL A 218 -9.72 -14.18 -1.71
N PHE A 219 -9.44 -12.92 -2.04
CA PHE A 219 -8.10 -12.47 -2.41
C PHE A 219 -7.37 -11.90 -1.19
N VAL A 220 -6.31 -12.59 -0.76
CA VAL A 220 -5.43 -12.15 0.33
C VAL A 220 -4.21 -11.48 -0.29
N SER A 221 -4.01 -10.20 -0.01
CA SER A 221 -2.86 -9.43 -0.48
C SER A 221 -2.26 -8.63 0.65
N HIS A 222 -0.95 -8.38 0.64
CA HIS A 222 -0.35 -7.58 1.73
C HIS A 222 -0.84 -6.13 1.66
N PRO A 223 -0.58 -5.36 0.59
CA PRO A 223 -1.22 -4.07 0.36
C PRO A 223 -2.71 -4.21 -0.01
N PRO A 224 -3.57 -3.25 0.39
CA PRO A 224 -5.01 -3.31 0.13
C PRO A 224 -5.39 -2.92 -1.30
N PRO A 225 -6.19 -3.74 -2.02
CA PRO A 225 -6.66 -3.45 -3.37
C PRO A 225 -7.42 -2.12 -3.50
N ALA A 226 -8.17 -1.75 -2.47
CA ALA A 226 -8.90 -0.48 -2.43
C ALA A 226 -8.02 0.78 -2.44
N ARG A 227 -6.70 0.65 -2.25
CA ARG A 227 -5.75 1.77 -2.37
C ARG A 227 -4.87 1.69 -3.60
N GLU A 228 -4.89 0.56 -4.30
CA GLU A 228 -3.96 0.22 -5.37
C GLU A 228 -4.71 -0.29 -6.59
N GLY A 229 -4.94 0.56 -7.60
CA GLY A 229 -5.80 0.21 -8.73
C GLY A 229 -5.33 -0.99 -9.56
N LEU A 230 -4.03 -1.32 -9.55
CA LEU A 230 -3.52 -2.57 -10.15
C LEU A 230 -3.99 -3.81 -9.37
N LEU A 231 -4.01 -3.74 -8.05
CA LEU A 231 -4.52 -4.82 -7.21
C LEU A 231 -6.04 -4.89 -7.22
N ALA A 232 -6.74 -3.76 -7.38
CA ALA A 232 -8.16 -3.75 -7.66
C ALA A 232 -8.47 -4.47 -8.97
N GLN A 233 -7.73 -4.18 -10.05
CA GLN A 233 -7.88 -4.90 -11.32
C GLN A 233 -7.55 -6.39 -11.19
N LEU A 234 -6.54 -6.72 -10.38
CA LEU A 234 -6.21 -8.10 -10.11
C LEU A 234 -7.37 -8.79 -9.39
N ALA A 235 -7.92 -8.20 -8.33
CA ALA A 235 -9.09 -8.72 -7.62
C ALA A 235 -10.29 -8.99 -8.55
N LEU A 236 -10.57 -8.07 -9.47
CA LEU A 236 -11.56 -8.24 -10.54
C LEU A 236 -11.23 -9.44 -11.44
N SER A 237 -9.97 -9.58 -11.86
CA SER A 237 -9.52 -10.68 -12.72
C SER A 237 -9.59 -12.05 -12.02
N LEU A 238 -9.43 -12.08 -10.70
CA LEU A 238 -9.61 -13.27 -9.87
C LEU A 238 -11.08 -13.56 -9.60
N LYS A 239 -12.00 -12.65 -9.95
CA LYS A 239 -13.41 -12.67 -9.56
C LYS A 239 -13.57 -12.82 -8.04
N ALA A 240 -12.82 -12.01 -7.29
CA ALA A 240 -12.88 -12.03 -5.84
C ALA A 240 -14.20 -11.43 -5.34
N ASP A 241 -14.83 -12.10 -4.38
CA ASP A 241 -15.96 -11.56 -3.63
C ASP A 241 -15.45 -10.69 -2.47
N PHE A 242 -14.37 -11.15 -1.83
CA PHE A 242 -13.75 -10.46 -0.71
C PHE A 242 -12.26 -10.26 -0.92
N THR A 243 -11.74 -9.16 -0.41
CA THR A 243 -10.29 -8.98 -0.23
C THR A 243 -9.96 -8.88 1.26
N ILE A 244 -8.83 -9.47 1.65
CA ILE A 244 -8.30 -9.37 3.02
C ILE A 244 -6.87 -8.86 2.92
N SER A 245 -6.58 -7.73 3.55
CA SER A 245 -5.29 -7.07 3.39
C SER A 245 -4.78 -6.43 4.67
N SER A 246 -3.47 -6.18 4.73
CA SER A 246 -2.85 -5.53 5.88
C SER A 246 -3.10 -4.02 5.85
N GLY A 247 -3.68 -3.48 6.92
CA GLY A 247 -3.68 -2.06 7.22
C GLY A 247 -2.47 -1.74 8.10
N LEU A 248 -1.31 -1.49 7.47
CA LEU A 248 -0.07 -1.20 8.20
C LEU A 248 -0.28 -0.05 9.20
N HIS A 249 -0.11 -0.35 10.50
CA HIS A 249 -0.32 0.58 11.63
C HIS A 249 -1.76 1.00 11.87
N PHE A 250 -2.73 0.24 11.35
CA PHE A 250 -4.12 0.50 11.66
C PHE A 250 -4.41 -0.02 13.07
N ILE A 251 -4.97 0.85 13.91
CA ILE A 251 -5.50 0.47 15.22
C ILE A 251 -6.92 -0.11 15.06
N TYR A 252 -7.66 0.38 14.07
CA TYR A 252 -8.99 -0.08 13.71
C TYR A 252 -8.98 -0.72 12.34
N GLY A 253 -9.52 -1.94 12.23
CA GLY A 253 -9.80 -2.53 10.93
C GLY A 253 -10.93 -1.79 10.20
N SER A 254 -10.94 -1.84 8.88
CA SER A 254 -12.01 -1.26 8.06
C SER A 254 -12.67 -2.30 7.17
N SER A 255 -13.95 -2.07 6.89
CA SER A 255 -14.82 -2.97 6.14
C SER A 255 -15.75 -2.15 5.26
N PHE A 256 -15.59 -2.25 3.94
CA PHE A 256 -16.29 -1.38 2.98
C PHE A 256 -16.26 -1.99 1.57
N ASN A 257 -17.09 -1.46 0.67
CA ASN A 257 -16.94 -1.64 -0.78
C ASN A 257 -16.72 -0.27 -1.44
N GLU A 258 -16.31 -0.28 -2.70
CA GLU A 258 -16.05 0.96 -3.45
C GLU A 258 -17.30 1.85 -3.58
N PHE A 259 -18.48 1.26 -3.74
CA PHE A 259 -19.75 2.00 -3.80
C PHE A 259 -20.05 2.80 -2.53
N SER A 260 -19.63 2.33 -1.35
CA SER A 260 -19.89 3.00 -0.07
C SER A 260 -18.95 4.17 0.22
N VAL A 261 -17.79 4.23 -0.44
CA VAL A 261 -16.74 5.21 -0.14
C VAL A 261 -16.42 6.14 -1.30
N LEU A 262 -16.69 5.74 -2.54
CA LEU A 262 -16.45 6.55 -3.73
C LEU A 262 -17.71 7.34 -4.14
N PRO A 263 -17.56 8.53 -4.75
CA PRO A 263 -18.71 9.35 -5.15
C PRO A 263 -19.59 8.74 -6.25
N SER A 264 -19.00 7.91 -7.13
CA SER A 264 -19.70 7.32 -8.26
C SER A 264 -18.94 6.13 -8.87
N PHE A 265 -19.63 5.36 -9.71
CA PHE A 265 -19.01 4.31 -10.52
C PHE A 265 -17.96 4.85 -11.51
N ASP A 266 -18.18 6.03 -12.09
CA ASP A 266 -17.18 6.67 -12.97
C ASP A 266 -15.90 7.04 -12.22
N HIS A 267 -16.00 7.38 -10.92
CA HIS A 267 -14.82 7.61 -10.10
C HIS A 267 -13.99 6.33 -9.93
N PHE A 268 -14.65 5.18 -9.72
CA PHE A 268 -14.00 3.88 -9.68
C PHE A 268 -13.29 3.55 -11.01
N LYS A 269 -13.98 3.76 -12.15
CA LYS A 269 -13.36 3.62 -13.49
C LYS A 269 -12.15 4.55 -13.67
N GLY A 270 -12.23 5.78 -13.15
CA GLY A 270 -11.14 6.76 -13.17
C GLY A 270 -9.89 6.29 -12.41
N ILE A 271 -10.07 5.65 -11.24
CA ILE A 271 -8.97 5.05 -10.47
C ILE A 271 -8.27 3.97 -11.29
N LEU A 272 -9.05 3.05 -11.89
CA LEU A 272 -8.50 2.01 -12.76
C LEU A 272 -7.75 2.62 -13.95
N ALA A 273 -8.33 3.62 -14.62
CA ALA A 273 -7.70 4.27 -15.76
C ALA A 273 -6.38 4.99 -15.41
N ALA A 274 -6.31 5.63 -14.24
CA ALA A 274 -5.09 6.25 -13.74
C ALA A 274 -4.00 5.20 -13.46
N SER A 275 -4.35 4.09 -12.80
CA SER A 275 -3.42 2.99 -12.52
C SER A 275 -2.93 2.31 -13.80
N ARG A 276 -3.80 2.13 -14.80
CA ARG A 276 -3.42 1.65 -16.14
C ARG A 276 -2.37 2.56 -16.76
N ALA A 277 -2.56 3.88 -16.72
CA ALA A 277 -1.62 4.83 -17.32
C ALA A 277 -0.22 4.70 -16.68
N GLN A 278 -0.16 4.67 -15.34
CA GLN A 278 1.10 4.49 -14.60
C GLN A 278 1.79 3.16 -14.92
N PHE A 279 1.02 2.09 -15.02
CA PHE A 279 1.55 0.78 -15.41
C PHE A 279 2.13 0.79 -16.82
N MET A 280 1.39 1.35 -17.77
CA MET A 280 1.83 1.39 -19.17
C MET A 280 3.05 2.28 -19.37
N GLU A 281 3.24 3.33 -18.56
CA GLU A 281 4.47 4.13 -18.57
C GLU A 281 5.69 3.28 -18.23
N VAL A 282 5.64 2.52 -17.12
CA VAL A 282 6.74 1.64 -16.72
C VAL A 282 6.92 0.50 -17.72
N TRP A 283 5.83 -0.13 -18.18
CA TRP A 283 5.90 -1.20 -19.18
C TRP A 283 6.57 -0.73 -20.47
N ASN A 284 6.15 0.43 -21.00
CA ASN A 284 6.73 0.96 -22.24
C ASN A 284 8.22 1.31 -22.11
N ALA A 285 8.67 1.70 -20.92
CA ALA A 285 10.08 1.99 -20.66
C ALA A 285 10.97 0.74 -20.71
N VAL A 286 10.45 -0.44 -20.35
CA VAL A 286 11.25 -1.67 -20.21
C VAL A 286 10.90 -2.78 -21.21
N LYS A 287 9.78 -2.66 -21.95
CA LYS A 287 9.23 -3.77 -22.75
C LYS A 287 10.20 -4.34 -23.77
N VAL A 288 11.04 -3.51 -24.42
CA VAL A 288 11.96 -3.99 -25.46
C VAL A 288 13.03 -4.89 -24.83
N GLN A 289 13.70 -4.42 -23.78
CA GLN A 289 14.73 -5.22 -23.11
C GLN A 289 14.13 -6.44 -22.42
N LEU A 290 12.95 -6.30 -21.81
CA LEU A 290 12.33 -7.42 -21.09
C LEU A 290 11.89 -8.53 -22.04
N LEU A 291 11.31 -8.20 -23.20
CA LEU A 291 10.89 -9.20 -24.18
C LEU A 291 12.06 -9.98 -24.78
N GLU A 292 13.20 -9.31 -24.99
CA GLU A 292 14.44 -9.97 -25.39
C GLU A 292 14.94 -10.92 -24.28
N LEU A 293 14.94 -10.46 -23.03
CA LEU A 293 15.39 -11.27 -21.88
C LEU A 293 14.57 -12.55 -21.70
N VAL A 294 13.24 -12.45 -21.79
CA VAL A 294 12.33 -13.59 -21.58
C VAL A 294 12.10 -14.43 -22.84
N GLN A 295 12.72 -14.10 -23.97
CA GLN A 295 12.54 -14.81 -25.24
C GLN A 295 12.90 -16.31 -25.12
N SER A 296 13.92 -16.62 -24.32
CA SER A 296 14.35 -17.99 -24.04
C SER A 296 13.55 -18.70 -22.95
N GLU A 297 12.59 -18.00 -22.33
CA GLU A 297 11.80 -18.47 -21.18
C GLU A 297 10.28 -18.43 -21.51
N PRO A 298 9.75 -19.39 -22.29
CA PRO A 298 8.37 -19.34 -22.78
C PRO A 298 7.32 -19.26 -21.67
N LYS A 299 7.59 -19.89 -20.52
CA LYS A 299 6.71 -19.81 -19.35
C LYS A 299 6.65 -18.38 -18.81
N GLN A 300 7.78 -17.73 -18.60
CA GLN A 300 7.83 -16.35 -18.09
C GLN A 300 7.21 -15.38 -19.10
N GLN A 301 7.48 -15.55 -20.39
CA GLN A 301 6.86 -14.76 -21.44
C GLN A 301 5.33 -14.90 -21.42
N GLN A 302 4.80 -16.11 -21.25
CA GLN A 302 3.36 -16.34 -21.15
C GLN A 302 2.75 -15.69 -19.89
N LEU A 303 3.44 -15.78 -18.74
CA LEU A 303 3.00 -15.12 -17.50
C LEU A 303 2.96 -13.61 -17.65
N LEU A 304 4.04 -13.03 -18.19
CA LEU A 304 4.15 -11.62 -18.49
C LEU A 304 2.99 -11.16 -19.37
N MET A 305 2.78 -11.80 -20.52
CA MET A 305 1.69 -11.44 -21.44
C MET A 305 0.31 -11.58 -20.82
N THR A 306 0.08 -12.63 -20.01
CA THR A 306 -1.20 -12.81 -19.31
C THR A 306 -1.54 -11.61 -18.43
N ALA A 307 -0.54 -11.04 -17.74
CA ALA A 307 -0.73 -9.87 -16.90
C ALA A 307 -0.85 -8.59 -17.74
N ILE A 308 -0.02 -8.40 -18.76
CA ILE A 308 -0.08 -7.25 -19.67
C ILE A 308 -1.46 -7.14 -20.31
N ASP A 309 -2.02 -8.23 -20.85
CA ASP A 309 -3.34 -8.24 -21.49
C ASP A 309 -4.43 -7.76 -20.52
N VAL A 310 -4.36 -8.19 -19.25
CA VAL A 310 -5.32 -7.80 -18.21
C VAL A 310 -5.21 -6.32 -17.85
N PHE A 311 -4.00 -5.80 -17.71
CA PHE A 311 -3.79 -4.39 -17.34
C PHE A 311 -4.01 -3.45 -18.52
N GLU A 312 -3.69 -3.86 -19.75
CA GLU A 312 -3.95 -3.07 -20.95
C GLU A 312 -5.45 -2.93 -21.24
N ALA A 313 -6.23 -3.97 -20.91
CA ALA A 313 -7.69 -4.00 -21.03
C ALA A 313 -8.44 -3.19 -19.95
N MET A 314 -7.74 -2.65 -18.94
CA MET A 314 -8.36 -1.74 -17.98
C MET A 314 -8.99 -0.52 -18.67
N PRO A 315 -9.99 0.13 -18.04
CA PRO A 315 -10.57 1.37 -18.56
C PRO A 315 -9.50 2.39 -18.96
N SER A 316 -9.74 3.14 -20.04
CA SER A 316 -8.90 4.27 -20.45
C SER A 316 -9.69 5.56 -20.40
N THR A 317 -9.03 6.67 -20.05
CA THR A 317 -9.62 8.02 -20.12
C THR A 317 -9.84 8.51 -21.56
N ALA A 318 -9.19 7.88 -22.54
CA ALA A 318 -9.45 8.11 -23.95
C ALA A 318 -10.77 7.44 -24.35
N ASN A 319 -11.59 8.15 -25.12
CA ASN A 319 -12.81 7.66 -25.78
C ASN A 319 -12.49 6.47 -26.70
N LYS A 320 -12.27 5.28 -26.14
CA LYS A 320 -12.35 4.03 -26.87
C LYS A 320 -13.83 3.72 -27.14
N PRO A 321 -14.16 3.00 -28.23
CA PRO A 321 -15.50 2.46 -28.41
C PRO A 321 -15.90 1.73 -27.13
N GLU A 322 -17.15 1.93 -26.72
CA GLU A 322 -17.73 1.51 -25.45
C GLU A 322 -17.21 0.13 -25.02
N SER A 323 -16.76 0.01 -23.77
CA SER A 323 -16.47 -1.31 -23.20
C SER A 323 -17.68 -2.20 -23.42
N ASP A 324 -17.44 -3.47 -23.80
CA ASP A 324 -18.50 -4.46 -23.95
C ASP A 324 -19.48 -4.37 -22.76
N ALA A 325 -20.78 -4.29 -23.05
CA ALA A 325 -21.83 -4.09 -22.06
C ALA A 325 -21.76 -5.13 -20.92
N GLN A 326 -21.32 -6.36 -21.23
CA GLN A 326 -21.10 -7.39 -20.23
C GLN A 326 -19.93 -7.05 -19.28
N SER A 327 -18.85 -6.49 -19.81
CA SER A 327 -17.68 -6.07 -19.02
C SER A 327 -18.01 -4.88 -18.13
N GLU A 328 -18.78 -3.91 -18.64
CA GLU A 328 -19.22 -2.76 -17.84
C GLU A 328 -20.17 -3.19 -16.71
N SER A 329 -21.14 -4.06 -17.03
CA SER A 329 -22.05 -4.62 -16.02
C SER A 329 -21.29 -5.41 -14.95
N TYR A 330 -20.27 -6.19 -15.33
CA TYR A 330 -19.43 -6.88 -14.36
C TYR A 330 -18.68 -5.89 -13.44
N LEU A 331 -18.07 -4.85 -14.00
CA LEU A 331 -17.37 -3.83 -13.22
C LEU A 331 -18.32 -3.09 -12.27
N GLU A 332 -19.51 -2.74 -12.72
CA GLU A 332 -20.52 -2.06 -11.92
C GLU A 332 -21.02 -2.95 -10.76
N ASN A 333 -21.21 -4.23 -11.03
CA ASN A 333 -21.56 -5.20 -9.99
C ASN A 333 -20.43 -5.32 -8.97
N ALA A 334 -19.18 -5.51 -9.41
CA ALA A 334 -18.04 -5.61 -8.50
C ALA A 334 -17.84 -4.35 -7.67
N HIS A 335 -18.04 -3.16 -8.24
CA HIS A 335 -18.04 -1.88 -7.52
C HIS A 335 -19.02 -1.86 -6.34
N LYS A 336 -20.18 -2.54 -6.48
CA LYS A 336 -21.23 -2.65 -5.47
C LYS A 336 -21.08 -3.85 -4.54
N SER A 337 -20.45 -4.94 -4.98
CA SER A 337 -20.49 -6.23 -4.27
C SER A 337 -19.16 -6.73 -3.72
N MET A 338 -18.03 -6.32 -4.31
CA MET A 338 -16.70 -6.74 -3.82
C MET A 338 -16.41 -6.01 -2.51
N TRP A 339 -16.22 -6.79 -1.44
CA TRP A 339 -16.02 -6.24 -0.10
C TRP A 339 -14.54 -6.30 0.31
N HIS A 340 -14.04 -5.20 0.85
CA HIS A 340 -12.67 -5.07 1.31
C HIS A 340 -12.63 -5.13 2.84
N PHE A 341 -11.77 -6.01 3.37
CA PHE A 341 -11.42 -6.10 4.77
C PHE A 341 -9.95 -5.73 4.96
N ASN A 342 -9.69 -4.50 5.41
CA ASN A 342 -8.35 -4.06 5.75
C ASN A 342 -8.14 -4.24 7.25
N LEU A 343 -7.21 -5.12 7.61
CA LEU A 343 -6.98 -5.55 8.98
C LEU A 343 -6.17 -4.52 9.76
N CYS A 344 -6.44 -4.40 11.06
CA CYS A 344 -5.52 -3.75 11.99
C CYS A 344 -4.37 -4.69 12.35
N ASP A 345 -3.28 -4.13 12.89
CA ASP A 345 -2.18 -4.94 13.41
C ASP A 345 -2.72 -5.89 14.49
N SER A 346 -2.25 -7.15 14.50
CA SER A 346 -2.71 -8.17 15.47
C SER A 346 -2.47 -7.81 16.94
N ALA A 347 -1.60 -6.83 17.20
CA ALA A 347 -1.40 -6.26 18.53
C ALA A 347 -2.60 -5.42 19.01
N TYR A 348 -3.41 -4.88 18.10
CA TYR A 348 -4.51 -3.96 18.42
C TYR A 348 -5.88 -4.57 18.15
N GLY A 349 -6.00 -5.64 17.37
CA GLY A 349 -7.31 -6.18 17.05
C GLY A 349 -7.32 -7.41 16.16
N ALA A 350 -8.52 -7.75 15.70
CA ALA A 350 -8.77 -8.93 14.87
C ALA A 350 -10.11 -8.81 14.13
N LEU A 351 -10.23 -9.53 13.02
CA LEU A 351 -11.49 -9.77 12.32
C LEU A 351 -11.83 -11.26 12.38
N VAL A 352 -13.09 -11.61 12.65
CA VAL A 352 -13.58 -12.99 12.53
C VAL A 352 -14.67 -13.05 11.46
N LEU A 353 -14.46 -13.89 10.45
CA LEU A 353 -15.49 -14.25 9.49
C LEU A 353 -16.23 -15.49 10.01
N LYS A 354 -17.54 -15.36 10.21
CA LYS A 354 -18.43 -16.43 10.64
C LYS A 354 -19.30 -16.87 9.46
N ILE A 355 -19.15 -18.11 9.03
CA ILE A 355 -19.84 -18.68 7.88
C ILE A 355 -20.87 -19.70 8.34
N VAL A 356 -22.15 -19.39 8.11
CA VAL A 356 -23.30 -20.23 8.47
C VAL A 356 -24.27 -20.22 7.30
N ASN A 357 -24.54 -21.39 6.71
CA ASN A 357 -25.53 -21.58 5.65
C ASN A 357 -25.33 -20.59 4.47
N GLY A 358 -24.08 -20.46 4.01
CA GLY A 358 -23.69 -19.56 2.93
C GLY A 358 -23.66 -18.07 3.27
N LYS A 359 -24.07 -17.67 4.47
CA LYS A 359 -23.96 -16.29 4.94
C LYS A 359 -22.60 -16.06 5.59
N VAL A 360 -21.91 -15.02 5.17
CA VAL A 360 -20.65 -14.56 5.78
C VAL A 360 -20.94 -13.35 6.65
N ALA A 361 -20.88 -13.53 7.96
CA ALA A 361 -20.98 -12.46 8.95
C ALA A 361 -19.58 -12.10 9.48
N THR A 362 -19.43 -10.88 9.99
CA THR A 362 -18.14 -10.36 10.46
C THR A 362 -18.24 -9.88 11.91
N GLU A 363 -17.26 -10.24 12.73
CA GLU A 363 -17.04 -9.67 14.06
C GLU A 363 -15.70 -8.93 14.03
N SER A 364 -15.70 -7.62 14.29
CA SER A 364 -14.49 -6.79 14.27
C SER A 364 -14.13 -6.34 15.69
N TYR A 365 -12.86 -6.49 16.05
CA TYR A 365 -12.32 -6.15 17.36
C TYR A 365 -11.16 -5.17 17.19
N SER A 366 -11.14 -4.13 18.01
CA SER A 366 -10.05 -3.15 18.06
C SER A 366 -9.95 -2.57 19.46
N ASP A 367 -8.75 -2.52 20.02
CA ASP A 367 -8.48 -1.97 21.36
C ASP A 367 -8.74 -0.46 21.41
N GLY A 368 -8.58 0.21 20.27
CA GLY A 368 -8.89 1.61 20.10
C GLY A 368 -7.95 2.58 20.84
N PHE A 369 -8.34 3.85 20.89
CA PHE A 369 -7.55 4.89 21.54
C PHE A 369 -7.78 4.93 23.07
N ASP A 370 -6.70 5.09 23.83
CA ASP A 370 -6.78 5.34 25.27
C ASP A 370 -7.05 6.83 25.56
N PHE A 371 -8.24 7.13 26.10
CA PHE A 371 -8.65 8.49 26.48
C PHE A 371 -8.39 8.83 27.95
N LYS A 372 -7.76 7.95 28.75
CA LYS A 372 -7.49 8.21 30.18
C LYS A 372 -6.63 9.46 30.41
N HIS A 373 -5.78 9.82 29.45
CA HIS A 373 -4.98 11.05 29.49
C HIS A 373 -5.84 12.32 29.64
N ARG A 374 -7.10 12.31 29.20
CA ARG A 374 -8.02 13.43 29.36
C ARG A 374 -8.48 13.64 30.80
N LEU A 375 -8.43 12.60 31.64
CA LEU A 375 -8.76 12.67 33.05
C LEU A 375 -7.63 13.29 33.88
N SER A 376 -6.39 13.29 33.35
CA SER A 376 -5.19 13.82 34.01
C SER A 376 -4.88 15.27 33.61
N ALA A 377 -5.60 15.82 32.63
CA ALA A 377 -5.44 17.21 32.24
C ALA A 377 -6.07 18.12 33.31
N PRO A 378 -5.34 19.12 33.86
CA PRO A 378 -5.94 20.09 34.76
C PRO A 378 -7.10 20.77 34.03
N ALA A 379 -8.26 20.85 34.67
CA ALA A 379 -9.45 21.48 34.11
C ALA A 379 -9.15 22.96 33.80
N SER A 380 -8.76 23.26 32.56
CA SER A 380 -8.79 24.62 32.06
C SER A 380 -10.26 25.03 32.02
N LYS A 381 -10.67 25.88 32.94
CA LYS A 381 -12.03 26.46 32.95
C LYS A 381 -12.33 27.02 31.55
N PRO A 382 -13.53 26.80 30.99
CA PRO A 382 -13.89 27.39 29.71
C PRO A 382 -13.97 28.92 29.90
N THR A 383 -12.97 29.64 29.46
CA THR A 383 -13.02 31.10 29.37
C THR A 383 -13.90 31.45 28.18
N THR A 384 -15.15 31.86 28.43
CA THR A 384 -15.91 32.65 27.46
C THR A 384 -15.22 33.99 27.27
N GLN A 385 -14.34 34.10 26.28
CA GLN A 385 -13.88 35.38 25.77
C GLN A 385 -14.21 35.50 24.29
N LEU A 386 -15.37 36.13 24.05
CA LEU A 386 -15.60 36.95 22.88
C LEU A 386 -14.81 38.26 23.05
N ALA A 387 -14.33 38.78 21.92
CA ALA A 387 -13.67 40.07 21.68
C ALA A 387 -12.16 40.12 21.91
N ALA A 388 -11.46 40.28 20.77
CA ALA A 388 -10.07 40.67 20.66
C ALA A 388 -9.94 42.21 20.71
N THR A 389 -9.03 42.71 21.54
CA THR A 389 -8.29 43.97 21.33
C THR A 389 -6.84 43.78 21.81
N PRO A 390 -5.82 44.28 21.08
CA PRO A 390 -4.42 43.93 21.31
C PRO A 390 -3.70 44.90 22.26
N GLN A 391 -2.94 44.37 23.23
CA GLN A 391 -1.97 45.08 24.07
C GLN A 391 -0.73 44.18 24.33
N PRO A 392 0.45 44.75 24.65
CA PRO A 392 1.75 44.29 24.15
C PRO A 392 2.40 43.12 24.89
N ILE A 393 3.22 42.38 24.15
CA ILE A 393 3.93 41.16 24.55
C ILE A 393 5.21 41.51 25.33
N THR A 394 5.30 41.08 26.59
CA THR A 394 6.59 40.91 27.29
C THR A 394 6.98 39.44 27.31
N LYS A 395 8.22 39.19 26.90
CA LYS A 395 8.81 37.87 26.64
C LYS A 395 9.12 37.14 27.94
N THR A 396 8.61 35.92 28.10
CA THR A 396 9.32 34.87 28.87
C THR A 396 9.08 33.50 28.23
N LYS A 397 10.17 32.74 28.14
CA LYS A 397 10.34 31.44 27.46
C LYS A 397 10.00 30.31 28.44
N PRO A 398 9.32 29.24 28.01
CA PRO A 398 9.66 27.91 28.52
C PRO A 398 9.96 26.89 27.40
N ASN A 399 10.91 26.01 27.73
CA ASN A 399 11.45 24.91 26.94
C ASN A 399 10.39 23.94 26.38
N PRO A 400 10.64 23.32 25.20
CA PRO A 400 9.87 22.17 24.74
C PRO A 400 10.38 20.88 25.40
N THR A 401 9.50 20.18 26.10
CA THR A 401 9.69 18.77 26.46
C THR A 401 8.99 17.90 25.43
N SER A 402 9.70 16.86 25.02
CA SER A 402 9.43 15.86 23.97
C SER A 402 7.97 15.44 23.74
N ALA A 403 7.50 15.62 22.50
CA ALA A 403 6.36 14.89 21.93
C ALA A 403 6.86 13.69 21.10
N PRO A 404 6.10 12.57 21.00
CA PRO A 404 6.51 11.39 20.25
C PRO A 404 6.42 11.60 18.74
N ALA A 405 7.35 10.96 18.03
CA ALA A 405 7.63 11.11 16.61
C ALA A 405 6.45 10.74 15.69
N GLY A 406 6.19 11.60 14.71
CA GLY A 406 5.32 11.35 13.58
C GLY A 406 6.07 10.72 12.40
N SER A 407 5.41 9.73 11.79
CA SER A 407 5.35 9.41 10.35
C SER A 407 6.60 9.61 9.49
N LEU A 408 7.30 8.51 9.20
CA LEU A 408 8.26 8.40 8.10
C LEU A 408 7.79 7.32 7.12
N TYR A 409 7.12 7.74 6.05
CA TYR A 409 7.18 7.02 4.78
C TYR A 409 8.41 7.55 4.04
N ALA A 410 9.53 6.84 4.20
CA ALA A 410 10.72 7.04 3.38
C ALA A 410 11.12 5.67 2.81
N SER A 411 10.84 5.48 1.53
CA SER A 411 11.40 4.37 0.75
C SER A 411 12.93 4.48 0.76
N PRO A 412 13.69 3.40 1.01
CA PRO A 412 15.12 3.44 0.85
C PRO A 412 15.47 3.53 -0.64
N ALA A 413 16.02 4.67 -1.07
CA ALA A 413 16.78 4.75 -2.30
C ALA A 413 18.12 4.02 -2.06
N ILE A 414 18.29 2.85 -2.69
CA ILE A 414 19.60 2.21 -2.83
C ILE A 414 20.06 2.54 -4.25
N SER A 415 21.09 3.39 -4.33
CA SER A 415 21.87 3.57 -5.54
C SER A 415 22.77 2.34 -5.74
N SER A 416 22.54 1.59 -6.81
CA SER A 416 23.47 0.59 -7.35
C SER A 416 23.71 0.90 -8.83
N ALA A 417 24.82 1.58 -9.12
CA ALA A 417 25.28 1.73 -10.49
C ALA A 417 25.97 0.43 -10.94
N PRO A 418 25.74 -0.06 -12.17
CA PRO A 418 26.41 -1.24 -12.70
C PRO A 418 27.79 -0.88 -13.27
N THR A 419 28.85 -1.48 -12.76
CA THR A 419 30.18 -1.45 -13.37
C THR A 419 30.36 -2.63 -14.32
N LYS A 420 30.55 -2.34 -15.61
CA LYS A 420 30.99 -3.32 -16.62
C LYS A 420 32.51 -3.53 -16.54
N PRO A 421 33.02 -4.75 -16.81
CA PRO A 421 34.44 -5.07 -16.74
C PRO A 421 35.16 -4.74 -18.06
N SER A 422 36.39 -4.24 -17.99
CA SER A 422 37.34 -4.25 -19.11
C SER A 422 38.75 -4.58 -18.62
N VAL A 423 39.45 -5.38 -19.43
CA VAL A 423 40.65 -6.15 -19.11
C VAL A 423 41.84 -5.63 -19.95
N LYS A 424 42.92 -5.23 -19.23
CA LYS A 424 44.39 -5.31 -19.54
C LYS A 424 45.04 -4.41 -20.62
N PRO A 425 46.41 -4.29 -20.69
CA PRO A 425 47.48 -4.75 -19.75
C PRO A 425 48.69 -3.78 -19.50
N SER A 426 49.51 -4.14 -18.47
CA SER A 426 50.98 -3.91 -18.28
C SER A 426 51.47 -2.48 -17.96
N SER A 427 52.47 -2.18 -17.10
CA SER A 427 53.62 -2.90 -16.51
C SER A 427 54.07 -2.26 -15.18
N ALA A 428 54.76 -3.05 -14.33
CA ALA A 428 55.27 -2.79 -12.96
C ALA A 428 56.51 -1.84 -12.88
N PRO A 429 57.25 -1.76 -11.75
CA PRO A 429 56.92 -1.29 -10.38
C PRO A 429 57.90 -0.18 -9.89
N VAL A 430 57.72 0.41 -8.69
CA VAL A 430 58.77 0.81 -7.70
C VAL A 430 58.14 1.58 -6.50
N GLN A 431 58.47 1.15 -5.29
CA GLN A 431 58.33 1.83 -3.97
C GLN A 431 59.72 2.41 -3.57
N PRO A 432 59.94 3.15 -2.45
CA PRO A 432 59.05 3.93 -1.59
C PRO A 432 59.65 5.34 -1.23
N ASN A 433 58.93 6.11 -0.40
CA ASN A 433 59.43 6.78 0.83
C ASN A 433 59.12 8.28 1.02
N ALA A 434 58.78 8.59 2.28
CA ALA A 434 59.00 9.80 3.08
C ALA A 434 58.32 11.15 2.74
N ALA A 435 57.37 11.48 3.62
CA ALA A 435 57.30 12.69 4.46
C ALA A 435 57.46 14.10 3.83
N ALA A 436 56.35 14.85 3.82
CA ALA A 436 56.35 16.29 4.14
C ALA A 436 54.99 16.70 4.74
N THR A 437 55.04 17.13 5.98
CA THR A 437 54.01 17.83 6.76
C THR A 437 53.63 19.17 6.14
N ASN A 438 52.33 19.50 6.13
CA ASN A 438 51.82 20.79 6.63
C ASN A 438 50.28 20.82 6.71
N THR A 439 49.81 20.90 7.96
CA THR A 439 48.75 21.78 8.47
C THR A 439 47.64 22.25 7.52
N SER A 440 46.42 21.79 7.76
CA SER A 440 45.23 22.66 7.78
C SER A 440 44.03 21.95 8.43
N THR A 441 43.66 22.47 9.60
CA THR A 441 42.28 22.68 10.10
C THR A 441 41.27 21.54 10.08
N SER A 442 40.90 21.15 11.31
CA SER A 442 39.63 20.53 11.65
C SER A 442 38.44 21.28 11.02
N SER A 443 37.52 20.55 10.41
CA SER A 443 36.14 21.00 10.26
C SER A 443 35.22 20.10 11.07
N GLU A 444 34.63 20.73 12.09
CA GLU A 444 33.48 20.31 12.87
C GLU A 444 32.27 19.89 12.01
N PRO A 445 31.30 19.16 12.60
CA PRO A 445 30.20 18.55 11.89
C PRO A 445 29.25 19.59 11.27
N ALA A 446 28.77 19.30 10.06
CA ALA A 446 27.88 20.13 9.28
C ALA A 446 26.68 20.66 10.09
N SER A 447 26.58 21.98 10.15
CA SER A 447 25.44 22.73 10.67
C SER A 447 24.16 22.40 9.89
N LYS A 448 23.04 22.23 10.59
CA LYS A 448 21.69 22.09 10.01
C LYS A 448 21.43 23.21 9.00
N GLU A 449 21.29 22.89 7.72
CA GLU A 449 20.85 23.85 6.69
C GLU A 449 19.47 24.40 7.05
N GLU A 450 19.37 25.71 7.29
CA GLU A 450 18.10 26.41 7.33
C GLU A 450 17.43 26.32 5.95
N LYS A 451 16.16 25.91 5.92
CA LYS A 451 15.37 25.86 4.67
C LYS A 451 15.03 27.28 4.21
N LEU A 452 15.96 27.90 3.49
CA LEU A 452 15.73 29.20 2.86
C LEU A 452 14.58 29.10 1.82
N PRO A 453 13.72 30.13 1.69
CA PRO A 453 12.75 30.22 0.61
C PRO A 453 13.48 30.41 -0.73
N GLY A 454 12.88 29.98 -1.84
CA GLY A 454 13.54 30.11 -3.14
C GLY A 454 12.64 29.92 -4.36
N ILE A 455 13.26 29.96 -5.54
CA ILE A 455 12.63 29.87 -6.85
C ILE A 455 13.23 28.67 -7.60
N TRP A 456 12.36 27.83 -8.14
CA TRP A 456 12.70 26.76 -9.08
C TRP A 456 12.69 27.32 -10.51
N ILE A 457 13.72 27.00 -11.30
CA ILE A 457 13.90 27.42 -12.69
C ILE A 457 14.15 26.19 -13.58
N ALA A 458 13.38 26.06 -14.65
CA ALA A 458 13.44 24.90 -15.56
C ALA A 458 14.77 24.76 -16.30
N ASN A 459 15.44 25.87 -16.63
CA ASN A 459 16.66 25.88 -17.43
C ASN A 459 17.91 26.16 -16.57
N GLY A 460 18.50 25.10 -16.02
CA GLY A 460 19.75 25.16 -15.23
C GLY A 460 21.00 24.67 -15.98
N GLN A 461 20.89 24.29 -17.25
CA GLN A 461 21.91 23.55 -18.00
C GLN A 461 23.26 24.28 -18.14
N ASN A 462 23.25 25.62 -18.14
CA ASN A 462 24.41 26.44 -18.49
C ASN A 462 25.17 26.99 -17.26
N GLY A 463 25.00 26.37 -16.09
CA GLY A 463 25.75 26.72 -14.88
C GLY A 463 25.17 27.93 -14.10
N GLU A 464 25.74 28.16 -12.92
CA GLU A 464 25.20 29.12 -11.93
C GLU A 464 25.22 30.57 -12.43
N GLU A 465 26.25 30.97 -13.18
CA GLU A 465 26.36 32.32 -13.74
C GLU A 465 25.25 32.61 -14.75
N SER A 466 24.91 31.63 -15.59
CA SER A 466 23.81 31.73 -16.54
C SER A 466 22.48 31.85 -15.82
N VAL A 467 22.25 31.05 -14.77
CA VAL A 467 21.04 31.11 -13.94
C VAL A 467 20.94 32.46 -13.22
N LYS A 468 22.05 32.99 -12.70
CA LYS A 468 22.09 34.30 -12.04
C LYS A 468 21.78 35.44 -13.01
N ALA A 469 22.22 35.34 -14.27
CA ALA A 469 21.94 36.33 -15.30
C ALA A 469 20.45 36.43 -15.66
N MET A 470 19.66 35.37 -15.43
CA MET A 470 18.20 35.34 -15.66
C MET A 470 17.41 36.24 -14.68
N PHE A 471 18.04 36.65 -13.56
CA PHE A 471 17.45 37.59 -12.61
C PHE A 471 17.80 39.03 -12.96
N ALA A 472 16.88 39.96 -12.69
CA ALA A 472 17.12 41.39 -12.81
C ALA A 472 18.33 41.83 -11.95
N GLU A 473 19.07 42.85 -12.40
CA GLU A 473 20.33 43.28 -11.77
C GLU A 473 20.22 43.56 -10.27
N GLN A 474 19.08 44.13 -9.86
CA GLN A 474 18.76 44.44 -8.47
C GLN A 474 18.48 43.21 -7.59
N ASP A 475 18.11 42.06 -8.17
CA ASP A 475 17.80 40.82 -7.44
C ASP A 475 19.01 39.88 -7.35
N ARG A 476 19.98 40.00 -8.26
CA ARG A 476 21.23 39.22 -8.28
C ARG A 476 22.04 39.25 -6.97
N PRO A 477 22.19 40.39 -6.25
CA PRO A 477 22.92 40.40 -4.97
C PRO A 477 22.13 39.80 -3.81
N LEU A 478 20.82 39.54 -3.97
CA LEU A 478 19.96 38.96 -2.93
C LEU A 478 19.97 37.42 -2.94
N ILE A 479 20.49 36.82 -4.01
CA ILE A 479 20.63 35.36 -4.15
C ILE A 479 21.66 34.84 -3.16
N LYS A 480 21.24 33.91 -2.29
CA LYS A 480 22.08 33.27 -1.27
C LYS A 480 22.79 32.03 -1.77
N SER A 481 22.10 31.22 -2.56
CA SER A 481 22.69 30.04 -3.20
C SER A 481 21.92 29.64 -4.44
N ILE A 482 22.62 29.02 -5.39
CA ILE A 482 22.06 28.41 -6.58
C ILE A 482 22.46 26.93 -6.52
N VAL A 483 21.50 26.03 -6.70
CA VAL A 483 21.75 24.58 -6.73
C VAL A 483 21.19 24.05 -8.04
N ILE A 484 22.07 23.54 -8.90
CA ILE A 484 21.71 22.92 -10.16
C ILE A 484 21.53 21.42 -9.94
N LYS A 485 20.42 20.87 -10.44
CA LYS A 485 20.06 19.47 -10.30
C LYS A 485 19.62 18.88 -11.63
N GLU A 486 19.91 17.60 -11.82
CA GLU A 486 19.41 16.83 -12.94
C GLU A 486 17.89 16.63 -12.84
N ASN A 487 17.18 16.78 -13.95
CA ASN A 487 15.77 16.45 -14.00
C ASN A 487 15.60 14.94 -14.01
N PHE A 488 14.93 14.42 -12.98
CA PHE A 488 14.70 12.99 -12.78
C PHE A 488 14.02 12.29 -13.97
N SER A 489 13.16 13.00 -14.71
CA SER A 489 12.45 12.45 -15.88
C SER A 489 13.19 12.65 -17.20
N GLN A 490 14.19 13.55 -17.26
CA GLN A 490 14.96 13.88 -18.46
C GLN A 490 16.40 14.22 -18.03
N PRO A 491 17.29 13.22 -17.86
CA PRO A 491 18.64 13.43 -17.31
C PRO A 491 19.49 14.43 -18.10
N ASP A 492 19.24 14.58 -19.40
CA ASP A 492 19.89 15.55 -20.28
C ASP A 492 19.47 17.01 -20.05
N ARG A 493 18.52 17.25 -19.12
CA ARG A 493 18.05 18.58 -18.72
C ARG A 493 18.30 18.83 -17.25
N MET A 494 19.03 19.89 -16.94
CA MET A 494 19.20 20.37 -15.57
C MET A 494 18.24 21.52 -15.26
N PHE A 495 17.78 21.57 -14.01
CA PHE A 495 17.00 22.67 -13.44
C PHE A 495 17.77 23.32 -12.29
N ALA A 496 17.42 24.55 -11.92
CA ALA A 496 18.07 25.28 -10.83
C ALA A 496 17.10 25.60 -9.69
N LEU A 497 17.63 25.58 -8.46
CA LEU A 497 16.98 26.05 -7.24
C LEU A 497 17.74 27.27 -6.75
N VAL A 498 17.09 28.42 -6.67
CA VAL A 498 17.70 29.70 -6.30
C VAL A 498 17.11 30.18 -5.00
N TYR A 499 17.93 30.29 -3.96
CA TYR A 499 17.50 30.59 -2.59
C TYR A 499 17.76 32.05 -2.23
N PHE A 500 16.84 32.62 -1.45
CA PHE A 500 16.84 34.00 -0.97
C PHE A 500 16.73 34.04 0.56
N GLN A 501 17.00 35.18 1.18
CA GLN A 501 16.94 35.29 2.63
C GLN A 501 15.49 35.31 3.13
N THR A 502 14.58 35.97 2.41
CA THR A 502 13.18 36.13 2.84
C THR A 502 12.15 35.79 1.75
N PRO A 503 10.91 35.40 2.12
CA PRO A 503 9.84 35.15 1.15
C PRO A 503 9.43 36.40 0.33
N GLU A 504 9.61 37.60 0.89
CA GLU A 504 9.34 38.86 0.19
C GLU A 504 10.33 39.08 -0.96
N GLU A 505 11.60 38.72 -0.78
CA GLU A 505 12.61 38.74 -1.84
C GLU A 505 12.22 37.77 -2.96
N VAL A 506 11.77 36.55 -2.62
CA VAL A 506 11.28 35.55 -3.59
C VAL A 506 10.09 36.08 -4.39
N SER A 507 9.11 36.69 -3.73
CA SER A 507 7.88 37.19 -4.37
C SER A 507 8.17 38.32 -5.36
N LYS A 508 9.12 39.21 -5.04
CA LYS A 508 9.55 40.28 -5.95
C LYS A 508 10.46 39.77 -7.07
N ALA A 509 11.37 38.86 -6.76
CA ALA A 509 12.33 38.33 -7.72
C ALA A 509 11.63 37.50 -8.81
N ILE A 510 10.66 36.65 -8.46
CA ILE A 510 9.98 35.77 -9.43
C ILE A 510 9.20 36.53 -10.51
N GLU A 511 8.65 37.70 -10.17
CA GLU A 511 7.95 38.59 -11.12
C GLU A 511 8.90 39.22 -12.15
N ARG A 512 10.21 39.27 -11.84
CA ARG A 512 11.24 39.94 -12.64
C ARG A 512 12.25 38.98 -13.28
N VAL A 513 12.04 37.67 -13.17
CA VAL A 513 12.87 36.68 -13.87
C VAL A 513 12.61 36.76 -15.37
N ASP A 514 13.66 36.76 -16.18
CA ASP A 514 13.56 36.65 -17.62
C ASP A 514 13.09 35.24 -18.01
N GLN A 515 11.78 35.09 -18.21
CA GLN A 515 11.15 33.82 -18.57
C GLN A 515 11.54 33.30 -19.96
N THR A 516 12.07 34.16 -20.85
CA THR A 516 12.54 33.72 -22.17
C THR A 516 13.80 32.87 -22.05
N LEU A 517 14.65 33.19 -21.07
CA LEU A 517 15.87 32.46 -20.76
C LEU A 517 15.62 31.34 -19.72
N ALA A 518 14.83 31.65 -18.68
CA ALA A 518 14.58 30.76 -17.55
C ALA A 518 13.56 29.64 -17.83
N GLY A 519 12.71 29.81 -18.86
CA GLY A 519 11.59 28.92 -19.11
C GLY A 519 10.56 28.99 -17.97
N LYS A 520 10.05 27.84 -17.54
CA LYS A 520 9.08 27.77 -16.45
C LYS A 520 9.75 28.07 -15.11
N VAL A 521 9.14 28.97 -14.34
CA VAL A 521 9.59 29.34 -13.00
C VAL A 521 8.47 29.14 -11.97
N SER A 522 8.82 28.78 -10.74
CA SER A 522 7.85 28.66 -9.63
C SER A 522 8.51 28.82 -8.28
N VAL A 523 7.79 29.34 -7.29
CA VAL A 523 8.27 29.40 -5.90
C VAL A 523 8.45 27.98 -5.35
N ILE A 524 9.60 27.71 -4.73
CA ILE A 524 9.87 26.48 -3.99
C ILE A 524 8.95 26.48 -2.77
N ARG A 525 7.98 25.57 -2.73
CA ARG A 525 7.09 25.42 -1.57
C ARG A 525 7.89 24.91 -0.39
N THR A 526 8.32 25.81 0.49
CA THR A 526 8.70 25.44 1.85
C THR A 526 7.45 24.95 2.56
N TYR A 527 7.40 23.65 2.84
CA TYR A 527 6.29 23.04 3.57
C TYR A 527 6.34 23.51 5.02
N GLU A 528 5.67 24.63 5.33
CA GLU A 528 5.23 24.91 6.68
C GLU A 528 4.01 24.03 6.97
N PRO A 529 3.95 23.35 8.13
CA PRO A 529 2.76 22.60 8.52
C PRO A 529 1.64 23.60 8.82
N SER A 530 0.84 23.90 7.79
CA SER A 530 -0.39 24.66 7.92
C SER A 530 -1.38 23.86 8.76
N THR A 531 -1.75 24.43 9.91
CA THR A 531 -2.92 24.02 10.68
C THR A 531 -4.13 24.00 9.75
N ALA A 532 -4.76 22.84 9.63
CA ALA A 532 -5.99 22.66 8.89
C ALA A 532 -7.05 23.68 9.35
N ASN A 533 -7.36 24.64 8.47
CA ASN A 533 -8.72 25.05 8.16
C ASN A 533 -8.74 26.04 6.98
N SER A 534 -9.64 25.77 6.04
CA SER A 534 -10.04 26.59 4.89
C SER A 534 -9.29 26.36 3.57
N TRP A 535 -9.84 25.47 2.74
CA TRP A 535 -9.77 25.61 1.28
C TRP A 535 -11.19 25.72 0.73
N GLY A 536 -11.69 26.96 0.72
CA GLY A 536 -12.69 27.41 -0.23
C GLY A 536 -11.96 28.14 -1.36
N SER A 537 -11.94 27.56 -2.56
CA SER A 537 -11.50 28.26 -3.76
C SER A 537 -12.42 29.43 -4.05
N LYS A 538 -11.89 30.65 -3.99
CA LYS A 538 -12.48 31.81 -4.67
C LYS A 538 -12.17 31.70 -6.16
N SER A 539 -13.12 31.20 -6.95
CA SER A 539 -13.28 31.65 -8.34
C SER A 539 -14.24 32.83 -8.34
N ASN A 540 -13.78 33.91 -8.95
CA ASN A 540 -14.51 35.16 -9.12
C ASN A 540 -15.79 34.91 -9.94
N GLY A 541 -16.95 35.22 -9.35
CA GLY A 541 -18.27 35.04 -9.96
C GLY A 541 -19.29 35.85 -9.19
N THR A 542 -19.43 37.11 -9.58
CA THR A 542 -20.41 38.07 -9.08
C THR A 542 -21.83 37.53 -9.16
N ARG A 543 -22.54 37.48 -8.03
CA ARG A 543 -23.99 37.72 -7.93
C ARG A 543 -24.41 37.88 -6.48
N THR A 544 -24.86 39.08 -6.19
CA THR A 544 -25.45 39.60 -4.96
C THR A 544 -26.69 38.79 -4.57
N TRP A 545 -26.78 38.30 -3.34
CA TRP A 545 -28.09 38.24 -2.68
C TRP A 545 -27.99 38.37 -1.16
N GLU A 546 -28.80 39.32 -0.69
CA GLU A 546 -28.87 39.90 0.62
C GLU A 546 -29.71 39.02 1.55
N LYS A 547 -29.26 38.85 2.80
CA LYS A 547 -30.00 38.15 3.85
C LYS A 547 -31.18 39.01 4.32
N GLY A 548 -32.37 38.44 4.30
CA GLY A 548 -33.51 38.90 5.09
C GLY A 548 -34.11 37.74 5.87
N SER A 549 -33.83 37.68 7.17
CA SER A 549 -34.57 36.83 8.11
C SER A 549 -35.93 37.46 8.42
N SER A 550 -37.01 36.68 8.41
CA SER A 550 -38.11 36.96 9.33
C SER A 550 -38.93 35.71 9.65
N ARG A 551 -39.31 35.65 10.92
CA ARG A 551 -40.21 34.70 11.58
C ARG A 551 -41.65 34.95 11.12
N GLY A 552 -42.49 33.91 11.08
CA GLY A 552 -43.94 34.11 11.19
C GLY A 552 -44.86 33.05 10.56
N ALA A 553 -45.64 32.40 11.43
CA ALA A 553 -47.06 32.07 11.27
C ALA A 553 -47.56 31.06 10.21
N ARG A 554 -47.89 29.86 10.70
CA ARG A 554 -49.25 29.26 10.78
C ARG A 554 -50.31 29.63 9.71
N GLY A 555 -50.74 28.63 8.95
CA GLY A 555 -52.15 28.34 8.64
C GLY A 555 -52.66 28.64 7.23
N GLY A 556 -53.53 27.76 6.69
CA GLY A 556 -54.58 28.18 5.75
C GLY A 556 -54.85 27.29 4.53
N TYR A 557 -55.90 26.48 4.63
CA TYR A 557 -56.64 25.81 3.55
C TYR A 557 -57.23 26.75 2.49
N LYS A 558 -57.40 26.23 1.25
CA LYS A 558 -58.35 26.52 0.14
C LYS A 558 -57.57 26.53 -1.20
N GLY A 559 -57.92 25.84 -2.29
CA GLY A 559 -59.17 25.27 -2.75
C GLY A 559 -59.70 26.03 -3.97
N ARG A 560 -59.49 25.48 -5.20
CA ARG A 560 -60.18 25.72 -6.51
C ARG A 560 -59.17 25.45 -7.64
N GLY A 561 -59.42 24.73 -8.73
CA GLY A 561 -60.59 24.01 -9.25
C GLY A 561 -60.17 23.36 -10.59
N GLY A 562 -60.76 22.22 -10.94
CA GLY A 562 -60.70 21.67 -12.32
C GLY A 562 -61.59 22.46 -13.30
N PRO A 563 -61.98 21.94 -14.50
CA PRO A 563 -61.95 20.52 -14.92
C PRO A 563 -61.71 20.24 -16.44
N LYS A 564 -61.83 18.94 -16.81
CA LYS A 564 -62.09 18.30 -18.14
C LYS A 564 -60.88 18.09 -19.08
N GLY A 565 -60.71 16.95 -19.77
CA GLY A 565 -61.47 15.69 -19.94
C GLY A 565 -60.50 14.52 -20.28
N ARG A 566 -60.75 13.25 -19.92
CA ARG A 566 -61.71 12.24 -20.47
C ARG A 566 -61.50 12.02 -21.97
N GLY A 567 -61.24 10.83 -22.54
CA GLY A 567 -61.11 9.43 -22.10
C GLY A 567 -60.41 8.67 -23.26
N GLY A 568 -60.13 7.36 -23.28
CA GLY A 568 -60.55 6.23 -22.47
C GLY A 568 -60.84 5.04 -23.40
N SER A 569 -60.16 3.90 -23.17
CA SER A 569 -60.55 2.51 -23.50
C SER A 569 -60.68 2.12 -24.99
N THR A 570 -60.48 0.88 -25.45
CA THR A 570 -60.79 -0.45 -24.89
C THR A 570 -60.14 -1.52 -25.79
N SER A 571 -59.46 -2.54 -25.25
CA SER A 571 -59.84 -3.98 -25.17
C SER A 571 -59.70 -4.84 -26.44
N GLY A 572 -59.09 -6.02 -26.28
CA GLY A 572 -59.23 -7.17 -27.20
C GLY A 572 -58.38 -8.37 -26.78
N ALA A 573 -58.98 -9.30 -26.04
CA ALA A 573 -58.41 -10.60 -25.66
C ALA A 573 -58.71 -11.67 -26.73
N GLY A 574 -57.89 -12.72 -26.82
CA GLY A 574 -58.17 -13.91 -27.66
C GLY A 574 -57.16 -15.05 -27.46
N SER A 575 -57.68 -16.22 -27.09
CA SER A 575 -57.01 -17.40 -26.54
C SER A 575 -56.41 -18.43 -27.54
N LYS A 576 -55.44 -19.20 -27.03
CA LYS A 576 -55.25 -20.69 -27.10
C LYS A 576 -54.91 -21.45 -28.42
N VAL A 577 -53.81 -22.22 -28.27
CA VAL A 577 -53.60 -23.67 -28.54
C VAL A 577 -53.31 -24.14 -29.99
N THR A 578 -52.14 -24.74 -30.20
CA THR A 578 -51.98 -26.20 -30.50
C THR A 578 -50.49 -26.58 -30.55
N ALA A 579 -50.18 -27.71 -29.92
CA ALA A 579 -48.96 -28.48 -30.13
C ALA A 579 -49.18 -29.45 -31.31
N SER A 580 -48.12 -29.78 -32.05
CA SER A 580 -48.04 -31.07 -32.74
C SER A 580 -46.58 -31.53 -32.83
N SER A 581 -46.41 -32.81 -32.54
CA SER A 581 -45.20 -33.60 -32.66
C SER A 581 -45.25 -34.46 -33.92
N SER A 582 -44.07 -34.87 -34.38
CA SER A 582 -43.71 -36.14 -35.04
C SER A 582 -43.51 -36.20 -36.57
N SER A 583 -42.53 -37.06 -36.89
CA SER A 583 -42.07 -37.65 -38.16
C SER A 583 -41.36 -36.76 -39.18
N THR A 584 -40.02 -36.74 -39.17
CA THR A 584 -39.18 -37.66 -39.97
C THR A 584 -37.78 -37.73 -39.38
#